data_AF-A0A7V5BRD5-F1
#
_entry.id   AF-A0A7V5BRD5-F1
#
_cell.length_a   1.000
_cell.length_b   1.000
_cell.length_c   1.000
_cell.angle_alpha   90.00
_cell.angle_beta   90.00
_cell.angle_gamma   90.00
#
_symmetry.space_group_name_H-M   'P 1'
#
loop_
_entity.id
_entity.type
_entity.pdbx_description
1 polymer ?
#
loop_
_entity_poly.entity_id
_entity_poly.type
_entity_poly.pdbx_seq_one_letter_code
_entity_poly.pdbx_strand_id
1 'polypeptide(L)' 'MIYFEKEDVLHILLSEEEEAGSVEISPNITVELNEAGEMIGVEILHASEFLKNAILESVQGKLLLEKMAA' A
#
# COMPACT_ATOMS: atom_id res chain seq x y z
N MET A 1 2.16 9.65 5.75
CA MET A 1 2.81 8.37 5.40
C MET A 1 4.09 8.22 6.19
N ILE A 2 4.30 7.09 6.84
CA ILE A 2 5.46 6.79 7.69
C ILE A 2 5.99 5.41 7.28
N TYR A 3 7.31 5.30 7.07
CA TYR A 3 7.96 4.03 6.81
C TYR A 3 8.79 3.61 8.02
N PHE A 4 8.51 2.43 8.54
CA PHE A 4 9.19 1.81 9.68
C PHE A 4 10.25 0.86 9.15
N GLU A 5 11.48 1.36 9.04
CA GLU A 5 12.58 0.68 8.35
C GLU A 5 12.94 -0.70 8.95
N LYS A 6 12.87 -0.85 10.28
CA LYS A 6 13.26 -2.11 10.93
C LYS A 6 12.24 -3.21 10.71
N GLU A 7 10.98 -2.83 10.63
CA GLU A 7 9.83 -3.72 10.46
C GLU A 7 9.51 -3.94 8.97
N ASP A 8 10.06 -3.12 8.07
CA ASP A 8 9.71 -3.05 6.65
C ASP A 8 8.21 -2.85 6.43
N VAL A 9 7.66 -1.86 7.15
CA VAL A 9 6.23 -1.53 7.15
C VAL A 9 6.01 -0.11 6.68
N LEU A 10 5.06 0.07 5.77
CA LEU A 10 4.61 1.39 5.32
C LEU A 10 3.19 1.67 5.83
N HIS A 11 3.04 2.75 6.58
CA HIS A 11 1.75 3.29 7.00
C HIS A 11 1.35 4.48 6.15
N ILE A 12 0.19 4.40 5.53
CA ILE A 12 -0.43 5.47 4.75
C ILE A 12 -1.66 5.96 5.53
N LEU A 13 -1.51 7.07 6.24
CA LEU A 13 -2.62 7.72 6.93
C LEU A 13 -3.50 8.48 5.93
N LEU A 14 -4.81 8.27 6.02
CA LEU A 14 -5.84 9.01 5.28
C LEU A 14 -6.66 9.94 6.19
N SER A 15 -6.76 9.62 7.48
CA SER A 15 -7.36 10.43 8.54
C SER A 15 -6.49 10.39 9.81
N GLU A 16 -6.72 11.33 10.73
CA GLU A 16 -6.09 11.38 12.06
C GLU A 16 -7.00 10.82 13.17
N GLU A 17 -8.15 10.26 12.79
CA GLU A 17 -9.07 9.58 13.70
C GLU A 17 -8.42 8.37 14.39
N GLU A 18 -9.00 7.95 15.52
CA GLU A 18 -8.53 6.76 16.23
C GLU A 18 -8.89 5.48 15.48
N GLU A 19 -7.91 4.58 15.38
CA GLU A 19 -8.12 3.22 14.88
C GLU A 19 -8.95 2.42 15.88
N ALA A 20 -10.06 1.87 15.41
CA ALA A 20 -10.92 0.97 16.18
C ALA A 20 -10.82 -0.49 15.71
N GLY A 21 -10.24 -0.74 14.54
CA GLY A 21 -9.98 -2.07 14.03
C GLY A 21 -9.34 -2.06 12.65
N SER A 22 -9.08 -3.26 12.12
CA SER A 22 -8.43 -3.41 10.83
C SER A 22 -8.86 -4.68 10.10
N VAL A 23 -8.70 -4.68 8.77
CA VAL A 23 -9.07 -5.79 7.90
C VAL A 23 -7.96 -6.01 6.86
N GLU A 24 -7.42 -7.22 6.80
CA GLU A 24 -6.50 -7.63 5.74
C GLU A 24 -7.28 -7.84 4.44
N ILE A 25 -7.01 -7.00 3.43
CA ILE A 25 -7.72 -7.02 2.13
C ILE A 25 -6.97 -7.84 1.06
N SER A 26 -5.68 -8.08 1.30
CA SER A 26 -4.76 -8.85 0.47
C SER A 26 -3.60 -9.27 1.37
N PRO A 27 -2.89 -10.37 1.07
CA PRO A 27 -1.70 -10.73 1.83
C PRO A 27 -0.77 -9.53 2.05
N ASN A 28 -0.46 -9.25 3.31
CA ASN A 28 0.43 -8.16 3.75
C ASN A 28 -0.11 -6.74 3.54
N ILE A 29 -1.39 -6.57 3.20
CA ILE A 29 -2.03 -5.25 3.05
C ILE A 29 -3.28 -5.20 3.91
N THR A 30 -3.25 -4.30 4.87
CA THR A 30 -4.32 -4.12 5.86
C THR A 30 -4.91 -2.72 5.71
N VAL A 31 -6.24 -2.65 5.80
CA VAL A 31 -6.99 -1.40 5.91
C VAL A 31 -7.29 -1.16 7.39
N GLU A 32 -6.97 0.03 7.87
CA GLU A 32 -7.32 0.52 9.22
C GLU A 32 -8.67 1.24 9.17
N LEU A 33 -9.51 0.98 10.17
CA LEU A 33 -10.89 1.44 10.25
C LEU A 33 -11.16 2.20 11.55
N ASN A 34 -12.00 3.24 11.49
CA ASN A 34 -12.57 3.89 12.67
C ASN A 34 -13.77 3.09 13.24
N GLU A 35 -14.38 3.57 14.32
CA GLU A 35 -15.55 2.93 14.95
C GLU A 35 -16.76 2.80 14.01
N ALA A 36 -16.89 3.68 13.01
CA ALA A 36 -17.94 3.63 12.01
C ALA A 36 -17.66 2.63 10.87
N GLY A 37 -16.48 2.00 10.87
CA GLY A 37 -16.03 1.12 9.80
C GLY A 37 -15.54 1.84 8.55
N GLU A 38 -15.21 3.14 8.66
CA GLU A 38 -14.65 3.94 7.57
C GLU A 38 -13.14 3.79 7.54
N MET A 39 -12.57 3.73 6.33
CA MET A 39 -11.12 3.63 6.14
C MET A 39 -10.41 4.90 6.58
N ILE A 40 -9.45 4.75 7.49
CA ILE A 40 -8.62 5.85 7.99
C ILE A 40 -7.12 5.68 7.65
N GLY A 41 -6.72 4.47 7.27
CA GLY A 41 -5.33 4.16 6.96
C GLY A 41 -5.14 2.87 6.17
N VAL A 42 -3.92 2.69 5.67
CA VAL A 42 -3.46 1.45 5.04
C VAL A 42 -2.07 1.10 5.57
N GLU A 43 -1.90 -0.14 6.00
CA GLU A 43 -0.63 -0.73 6.39
C GLU A 43 -0.19 -1.73 5.31
N ILE A 44 1.07 -1.63 4.88
CA ILE A 44 1.70 -2.57 3.94
C ILE A 44 2.93 -3.16 4.62
N LEU A 45 2.92 -4.47 4.87
CA LEU A 45 4.09 -5.23 5.32
C LEU A 45 4.97 -5.61 4.12
N HIS A 46 6.27 -5.84 4.37
CA HIS A 46 7.25 -6.08 3.31
C HIS A 46 7.23 -4.97 2.24
N ALA A 47 7.07 -3.73 2.69
CA ALA A 47 6.80 -2.58 1.84
C ALA A 47 7.89 -2.36 0.79
N SER A 48 9.15 -2.63 1.14
CA SER A 48 10.29 -2.53 0.24
C SER A 48 10.14 -3.43 -0.99
N GLU A 49 9.73 -4.69 -0.78
CA GLU A 49 9.50 -5.65 -1.87
C GLU A 49 8.27 -5.25 -2.68
N PHE A 50 7.18 -4.91 -2.02
CA PHE A 50 5.93 -4.49 -2.66
C PHE A 50 6.17 -3.30 -3.60
N LEU A 51 6.80 -2.23 -3.11
CA LEU A 51 7.04 -1.02 -3.90
C LEU A 51 8.00 -1.28 -5.07
N LYS A 52 9.07 -2.04 -4.84
CA LYS A 52 10.01 -2.43 -5.90
C LYS A 52 9.27 -3.16 -7.02
N ASN A 53 8.44 -4.15 -6.68
CA ASN A 53 7.69 -4.93 -7.67
C ASN A 53 6.66 -4.05 -8.41
N ALA A 54 5.88 -3.25 -7.68
CA ALA A 54 4.89 -2.35 -8.27
C ALA A 54 5.53 -1.35 -9.26
N ILE A 55 6.69 -0.78 -8.90
CA ILE A 55 7.43 0.13 -9.80
C ILE A 55 7.92 -0.63 -11.04
N LEU A 56 8.56 -1.78 -10.88
CA LEU A 56 9.07 -2.56 -12.02
C LEU A 56 7.95 -2.98 -12.98
N GLU A 57 6.83 -3.45 -12.45
CA GLU A 57 5.64 -3.81 -13.23
C GLU A 57 5.07 -2.61 -13.99
N SER A 58 4.97 -1.44 -13.33
CA SER A 58 4.46 -0.22 -13.98
C SER A 58 5.36 0.24 -15.15
N VAL A 59 6.68 0.17 -14.97
CA VAL A 59 7.66 0.53 -16.01
C VAL A 59 7.61 -0.46 -17.16
N GLN A 60 7.56 -1.76 -16.87
CA GLN A 60 7.42 -2.81 -17.89
C GLN A 60 6.13 -2.63 -18.70
N GLY A 61 5.01 -2.37 -18.01
CA GLY A 61 3.72 -2.09 -18.65
C GLY A 61 3.78 -0.88 -19.58
N LYS A 62 4.39 0.22 -19.14
CA LYS A 62 4.57 1.42 -19.97
C LYS A 62 5.41 1.15 -21.22
N LEU A 63 6.54 0.46 -21.08
CA LEU A 63 7.41 0.10 -22.20
C LEU A 63 6.71 -0.82 -23.20
N LEU A 64 5.86 -1.74 -22.73
CA LEU A 64 5.07 -2.61 -23.61
C LEU A 64 4.05 -1.81 -24.42
N LEU A 65 3.32 -0.88 -23.78
CA LEU A 65 2.36 -0.01 -24.45
C LEU A 65 3.03 0.87 -25.51
N GLU A 66 4.20 1.43 -25.21
CA GLU A 66 4.98 2.22 -26.17
C GLU A 66 5.42 1.37 -27.39
N LYS A 67 5.82 0.11 -27.18
CA LYS A 67 6.15 -0.81 -28.27
C LYS A 67 4.96 -1.19 -29.13
N MET A 68 3.75 -1.26 -28.57
CA MET A 68 2.53 -1.57 -29.32
C MET A 68 2.01 -0.38 -30.14
N ALA A 69 2.39 0.84 -29.77
CA ALA A 69 2.00 2.07 -30.45
C ALA A 69 2.94 2.49 -31.59
N ALA A 70 4.06 1.80 -31.77
CA ALA A 70 5.06 2.03 -32.82
C ALA A 70 4.94 1.00 -33.95
#